data_AF-A0A515DDW2-F1
#
_entry.id   AF-A0A515DDW2-F1
#
_cell.length_a   1.000
_cell.length_b   1.000
_cell.length_c   1.000
_cell.angle_alpha   90.00
_cell.angle_beta   90.00
_cell.angle_gamma   90.00
#
_symmetry.space_group_name_H-M   'P 1'
#
loop_
_entity.id
_entity.type
_entity.pdbx_description
1 polymer ?
#
loop_
_entity_poly.entity_id
_entity_poly.type
_entity_poly.pdbx_seq_one_letter_code
_entity_poly.pdbx_strand_id
1 'polypeptide(L)'
;MVAVSPRSRSPSSPGGLLDLVTRLVGQQMSERLGQPVVIENKPGADGLLGIRYVKSQPADGYTVLASAGTIAIQPAVKQDPGYDLMKDFTGSAP
;
A
#
# COMPACT_ATOMS: atom_id res chain seq x y z
N MET A 1 -3.13 12.85 3.19
CA MET A 1 -2.76 11.74 2.29
C MET A 1 -2.61 10.46 3.11
N VAL A 2 -3.08 9.32 2.63
CA VAL A 2 -3.13 8.04 3.35
C VAL A 2 -2.28 7.01 2.62
N ALA A 3 -1.26 6.48 3.30
CA ALA A 3 -0.46 5.38 2.80
C ALA A 3 -0.96 4.05 3.39
N VAL A 4 -1.37 3.12 2.52
CA VAL A 4 -1.95 1.84 2.91
C VAL A 4 -0.95 0.72 2.66
N SER A 5 -0.67 -0.11 3.67
CA SER A 5 0.28 -1.22 3.54
C SER A 5 -0.43 -2.60 3.45
N PRO A 6 -0.21 -3.39 2.38
CA PRO A 6 -0.79 -4.74 2.23
C PRO A 6 0.09 -5.82 2.89
N ARG A 7 -0.49 -6.69 3.73
CA ARG A 7 0.27 -7.72 4.49
C ARG A 7 -0.13 -9.18 4.25
N SER A 8 0.87 -10.02 3.95
CA SER A 8 0.72 -11.47 3.86
C SER A 8 1.12 -12.22 5.13
N ARG A 9 0.12 -12.70 5.86
CA ARG A 9 0.12 -13.79 6.87
C ARG A 9 1.44 -14.03 7.65
N SER A 10 1.77 -13.17 8.63
CA SER A 10 2.59 -13.43 9.85
C SER A 10 2.77 -12.10 10.63
N PRO A 11 2.91 -12.07 11.97
CA PRO A 11 2.79 -10.84 12.75
C PRO A 11 4.05 -9.98 12.57
N SER A 12 3.94 -8.93 11.76
CA SER A 12 4.81 -7.76 11.90
C SER A 12 4.05 -6.78 12.78
N SER A 13 4.51 -6.52 14.00
CA SER A 13 4.02 -5.43 14.83
C SER A 13 4.21 -4.08 14.12
N PRO A 14 3.57 -2.98 14.55
CA PRO A 14 4.07 -1.63 14.24
C PRO A 14 5.60 -1.60 14.37
N GLY A 15 6.32 -1.17 13.33
CA GLY A 15 7.80 -1.18 13.30
C GLY A 15 8.47 -2.27 12.44
N GLY A 16 7.74 -3.04 11.64
CA GLY A 16 8.34 -3.88 10.60
C GLY A 16 8.98 -3.07 9.46
N LEU A 17 9.90 -3.66 8.68
CA LEU A 17 10.70 -2.93 7.68
C LEU A 17 9.85 -2.09 6.70
N LEU A 18 8.77 -2.65 6.15
CA LEU A 18 7.89 -1.91 5.24
C LEU A 18 7.20 -0.73 5.93
N ASP A 19 6.73 -0.91 7.16
CA ASP A 19 6.08 0.12 7.96
C ASP A 19 7.08 1.23 8.33
N LEU A 20 8.32 0.87 8.69
CA LEU A 20 9.42 1.83 8.93
C LEU A 20 9.76 2.65 7.69
N VAL A 21 9.97 2.01 6.55
CA VAL A 21 10.26 2.71 5.29
C VAL A 21 9.07 3.59 4.88
N THR A 22 7.84 3.10 5.05
CA THR A 22 6.63 3.87 4.76
C THR A 22 6.50 5.09 5.68
N ARG A 23 6.88 4.97 6.96
CA ARG A 23 6.93 6.11 7.90
C ARG A 23 7.96 7.14 7.48
N LEU A 24 9.16 6.69 7.12
CA LEU A 24 10.25 7.57 6.70
C LEU A 24 9.86 8.35 5.42
N VAL A 25 9.37 7.64 4.41
CA VAL A 25 8.91 8.26 3.16
C VAL A 25 7.71 9.16 3.42
N GLY A 26 6.74 8.70 4.21
CA GLY A 26 5.55 9.47 4.57
C GLY A 26 5.87 10.77 5.29
N GLN A 27 6.85 10.78 6.20
CA GLN A 27 7.31 11.99 6.86
C GLN A 27 7.88 12.99 5.84
N GLN A 28 8.79 12.54 4.97
CA GLN A 28 9.39 13.42 3.96
C GLN A 28 8.35 13.92 2.93
N MET A 29 7.38 13.09 2.57
CA MET A 29 6.25 13.52 1.75
C MET A 29 5.39 14.56 2.47
N SER A 30 5.15 14.37 3.76
CA SER A 30 4.36 15.31 4.57
C SER A 30 5.00 16.70 4.60
N GLU A 31 6.33 16.76 4.76
CA GLU A 31 7.10 18.00 4.72
C GLU A 31 7.03 18.68 3.34
N ARG A 32 7.15 17.92 2.25
CA ARG A 32 7.09 18.46 0.88
C ARG A 32 5.70 18.93 0.46
N LEU A 33 4.67 18.21 0.90
CA LEU A 33 3.27 18.49 0.54
C LEU A 33 2.63 19.54 1.47
N GLY A 34 3.24 19.84 2.62
CA GLY A 34 2.64 20.70 3.65
C GLY A 34 1.36 20.10 4.25
N GLN A 35 1.14 18.80 4.10
CA GLN A 35 -0.05 18.09 4.53
C GLN A 35 0.32 16.83 5.30
N PRO A 36 -0.45 16.44 6.33
CA PRO A 36 -0.18 15.21 7.07
C PRO A 36 -0.33 13.97 6.19
N VAL A 37 0.64 13.06 6.31
CA VAL A 37 0.59 11.71 5.76
C VAL A 37 0.24 10.74 6.88
N VAL A 38 -0.90 10.06 6.75
CA VAL A 38 -1.40 9.07 7.71
C VAL A 38 -1.11 7.68 7.18
N ILE A 39 -0.64 6.78 8.05
CA ILE A 39 -0.29 5.42 7.66
C ILE A 39 -1.35 4.46 8.21
N GLU A 40 -2.08 3.82 7.31
CA GLU A 40 -3.14 2.89 7.63
C GLU A 40 -2.71 1.47 7.29
N ASN A 41 -2.69 0.60 8.30
CA ASN A 41 -2.27 -0.79 8.15
C ASN A 41 -3.51 -1.68 7.96
N LYS A 42 -3.64 -2.33 6.79
CA LYS A 42 -4.77 -3.21 6.43
C LYS A 42 -4.30 -4.67 6.27
N PRO A 43 -4.15 -5.43 7.37
CA PRO A 43 -3.66 -6.81 7.32
C PRO A 43 -4.71 -7.79 6.81
N GLY A 44 -4.26 -8.88 6.17
CA GLY A 44 -5.08 -10.05 5.85
C GLY A 44 -5.16 -10.38 4.35
N ALA A 45 -5.69 -11.58 4.07
CA ALA A 45 -5.80 -12.17 2.72
C ALA A 45 -4.49 -12.10 1.92
N ASP A 46 -3.36 -12.46 2.52
CA ASP A 46 -2.04 -12.40 1.88
C ASP A 46 -1.65 -10.99 1.35
N GLY A 47 -2.25 -9.95 1.92
CA GLY A 47 -2.07 -8.54 1.56
C GLY A 47 -3.11 -8.01 0.59
N LEU A 48 -3.97 -8.87 0.05
CA LEU A 48 -5.02 -8.48 -0.87
C LEU A 48 -6.02 -7.50 -0.26
N LEU A 49 -6.26 -7.52 1.06
CA LEU A 49 -7.18 -6.56 1.68
C LEU A 49 -6.70 -5.12 1.55
N GLY A 50 -5.41 -4.85 1.79
CA GLY A 50 -4.84 -3.53 1.61
C GLY A 50 -4.82 -3.08 0.14
N ILE A 51 -4.47 -4.00 -0.77
CA ILE A 51 -4.43 -3.72 -2.21
C ILE A 51 -5.84 -3.38 -2.73
N ARG A 52 -6.83 -4.23 -2.41
CA ARG A 52 -8.23 -4.03 -2.82
C ARG A 52 -8.84 -2.77 -2.21
N TYR A 53 -8.46 -2.43 -0.98
CA TYR A 53 -8.90 -1.19 -0.35
C TYR A 53 -8.40 0.04 -1.08
N VAL A 54 -7.12 0.08 -1.49
CA VAL A 54 -6.59 1.21 -2.28
C VAL A 54 -7.25 1.27 -3.64
N LYS A 55 -7.40 0.12 -4.32
CA LYS A 55 -8.13 0.04 -5.60
C LYS A 55 -9.55 0.61 -5.50
N SER A 56 -10.24 0.43 -4.37
CA SER A 56 -11.60 0.92 -4.18
C SER A 56 -11.68 2.40 -3.79
N GLN A 57 -10.54 3.07 -3.55
CA GLN A 57 -10.55 4.50 -3.25
C GLN A 57 -10.58 5.34 -4.53
N PRO A 58 -11.03 6.61 -4.45
CA PRO A 58 -10.90 7.55 -5.56
C PRO A 58 -9.43 7.68 -5.99
N ALA A 59 -9.19 7.77 -7.31
CA ALA A 59 -7.88 8.01 -7.90
C ALA A 59 -7.50 9.51 -7.87
N ASP A 60 -7.66 10.15 -6.70
CA ASP A 60 -7.44 11.58 -6.47
C ASP A 60 -6.04 11.90 -5.92
N GLY A 61 -5.19 10.88 -5.73
CA GLY A 61 -3.84 11.00 -5.19
C GLY A 61 -3.77 11.08 -3.66
N TYR A 62 -4.90 11.11 -2.95
CA TYR A 62 -4.92 11.15 -1.49
C TYR A 62 -4.79 9.79 -0.84
N THR A 63 -4.97 8.70 -1.58
CA THR A 63 -4.70 7.33 -1.11
C THR A 63 -3.63 6.69 -1.97
N VAL A 64 -2.56 6.20 -1.34
CA VAL A 64 -1.43 5.55 -2.01
C VAL A 64 -1.18 4.19 -1.37
N LEU A 65 -0.85 3.20 -2.19
CA LEU A 65 -0.47 1.86 -1.72
C LEU A 65 1.04 1.80 -1.47
N ALA A 66 1.43 1.51 -0.24
CA ALA A 66 2.80 1.19 0.14
C ALA A 66 3.00 -0.33 0.11
N SER A 67 3.39 -0.86 -1.05
CA SER A 67 3.67 -2.29 -1.25
C SER A 67 5.12 -2.50 -1.69
N ALA A 68 5.73 -3.58 -1.22
CA ALA A 68 6.91 -4.16 -1.84
C ALA A 68 6.45 -5.08 -3.00
N GLY A 69 6.92 -6.34 -3.05
CA GLY A 69 6.57 -7.29 -4.11
C GLY A 69 5.15 -7.89 -4.06
N THR A 70 4.40 -7.71 -2.96
CA THR A 70 3.08 -8.34 -2.78
C THR A 70 2.10 -8.03 -3.91
N ILE A 71 2.10 -6.77 -4.39
CA ILE A 71 1.25 -6.31 -5.50
C ILE A 71 1.58 -6.97 -6.86
N ALA A 72 2.79 -7.52 -7.02
CA ALA A 72 3.19 -8.24 -8.22
C ALA A 72 3.06 -9.76 -8.06
N ILE A 73 3.23 -10.28 -6.84
CA ILE A 73 3.18 -11.72 -6.55
C ILE A 73 1.73 -12.22 -6.60
N GLN A 74 0.78 -11.49 -6.02
CA GLN A 74 -0.60 -12.00 -5.86
C GLN A 74 -1.28 -12.36 -7.19
N PRO A 75 -1.16 -11.59 -8.29
CA PRO A 75 -1.74 -11.97 -9.58
C PRO A 75 -1.04 -13.18 -10.23
N ALA A 76 0.22 -13.46 -9.86
CA ALA A 76 0.95 -14.62 -10.34
C ALA A 76 0.54 -15.93 -9.63
N VAL A 77 -0.01 -15.85 -8.42
CA VAL A 77 -0.32 -17.03 -7.59
C VAL A 77 -1.81 -17.23 -7.29
N LYS A 78 -2.66 -16.22 -7.53
CA LYS A 78 -4.12 -16.34 -7.36
C LYS A 78 -4.81 -16.15 -8.71
N GLN A 79 -5.76 -17.03 -9.03
CA GLN A 79 -6.56 -16.95 -10.26
C GLN A 79 -7.37 -15.65 -10.34
N ASP A 80 -7.93 -15.20 -9.21
CA ASP A 80 -8.63 -13.92 -9.11
C ASP A 80 -8.15 -13.13 -7.87
N PRO A 81 -7.11 -12.30 -8.04
CA PRO A 81 -6.63 -11.44 -6.95
C PRO A 81 -7.56 -10.24 -6.71
N GLY A 82 -8.55 -9.97 -7.56
CA GLY A 82 -9.47 -8.82 -7.45
C GLY A 82 -8.89 -7.49 -7.95
N TYR A 83 -7.74 -7.50 -8.63
CA TYR A 83 -7.15 -6.33 -9.27
C TYR A 83 -6.27 -6.71 -10.47
N ASP A 84 -6.09 -5.76 -11.38
CA ASP A 84 -5.15 -5.80 -12.48
C ASP A 84 -4.04 -4.78 -12.19
N LEU A 85 -2.81 -5.26 -11.96
CA LEU A 85 -1.68 -4.42 -11.57
C LEU A 85 -1.43 -3.29 -12.57
N MET A 86 -1.61 -3.54 -13.87
CA MET A 86 -1.26 -2.59 -14.93
C MET A 86 -2.38 -1.59 -15.23
N LYS A 87 -3.63 -1.92 -14.87
CA LYS A 87 -4.79 -1.04 -15.12
C LYS A 87 -5.26 -0.29 -13.88
N ASP A 88 -5.19 -0.93 -12.71
CA ASP A 88 -5.77 -0.40 -11.48
C ASP A 88 -4.80 0.46 -10.68
N PHE A 89 -3.50 0.43 -11.01
CA PHE A 89 -2.46 1.14 -10.26
C PHE A 89 -1.54 1.94 -11.19
N THR A 90 -1.23 3.16 -10.77
CA THR A 90 -0.16 3.97 -11.36
C THR A 90 1.05 3.91 -10.44
N GLY A 91 2.21 3.58 -11.00
CA GLY A 91 3.46 3.61 -10.25
C GLY A 91 3.79 5.03 -9.80
N SER A 92 3.53 5.35 -8.55
CA SER A 92 4.05 6.55 -7.90
C SER A 92 5.47 6.25 -7.44
N ALA A 93 6.43 6.31 -8.36
CA ALA A 93 7.83 6.32 -7.98
C ALA A 93 8.12 7.57 -7.09
N PRO A 94 9.16 7.58 -6.24
CA PRO A 94 10.04 8.73 -6.23
C PRO A 94 10.84 8.81 -7.53
#